data_AF-A0AAU5YWW6-F1
#
_entry.id   AF-A0AAU5YWW6-F1
#
_cell.length_a   1.000
_cell.length_b   1.000
_cell.length_c   1.000
_cell.angle_alpha   90.00
_cell.angle_beta   90.00
_cell.angle_gamma   90.00
#
_symmetry.space_group_name_H-M   'P 1'
#
loop_
_entity.id
_entity.type
_entity.pdbx_description
1 polymer ?
#
loop_
_entity_poly.entity_id
_entity_poly.type
_entity_poly.pdbx_seq_one_letter_code
_entity_poly.pdbx_strand_id
1 'polypeptide(L)'
;MTHTTGWDRRLSVAADGKGLIGHVGAVLLRKLADRTGLTVALAGVLPSAGGHGWRDRGAVLVQLAVAIVLGARNMTGAEALQAHHQSLFGPAMSDSTTRRTLADLDGRLSVLARARAHERRHVRTLLTLRPGGFPRLTIAGKVLHRWIVIDMDATIITAASKKDGASATWKSYGFHPLAAWCANTGECLAMRLRTGSASSNAVADHLKVLSEALAQTPGASTEKILVRVDGAGAAHGLHENLPRSEHLAPHRPLHQRLDDHGRG
;
A
#
# COMPACT_ATOMS: atom_id res chain seq x y z
N MET A 1 1.62 -5.76 -24.56
CA MET A 1 0.97 -5.57 -23.23
C MET A 1 0.42 -6.90 -22.70
N THR A 2 1.23 -7.96 -22.54
CA THR A 2 0.77 -9.25 -23.12
C THR A 2 0.72 -10.51 -22.23
N HIS A 3 1.15 -10.54 -20.96
CA HIS A 3 0.94 -11.74 -20.10
C HIS A 3 0.52 -11.43 -18.66
N THR A 4 0.87 -10.27 -18.11
CA THR A 4 0.74 -9.96 -16.67
C THR A 4 -0.71 -9.79 -16.20
N THR A 5 -1.59 -9.26 -17.05
CA THR A 5 -3.01 -8.99 -16.72
C THR A 5 -3.99 -9.77 -17.60
N GLY A 6 -3.50 -10.69 -18.45
CA GLY A 6 -4.33 -11.41 -19.43
C GLY A 6 -5.11 -12.61 -18.86
N TRP A 7 -4.90 -12.94 -17.58
CA TRP A 7 -5.50 -14.12 -16.92
C TRP A 7 -7.03 -14.07 -16.85
N ASP A 8 -7.61 -12.87 -16.87
CA ASP A 8 -9.06 -12.69 -16.75
C ASP A 8 -9.79 -12.62 -18.09
N ARG A 9 -9.06 -12.75 -19.21
CA ARG A 9 -9.65 -12.78 -20.55
C ARG A 9 -10.50 -14.04 -20.68
N ARG A 10 -11.80 -13.85 -20.94
CA ARG A 10 -12.81 -14.93 -21.04
C ARG A 10 -13.10 -15.66 -19.72
N LEU A 11 -12.74 -15.06 -18.58
CA LEU A 11 -13.19 -15.58 -17.29
C LEU A 11 -14.72 -15.53 -17.22
N SER A 12 -15.35 -16.69 -17.07
CA SER A 12 -16.78 -16.86 -16.86
C SER A 12 -17.05 -17.44 -15.48
N VAL A 13 -18.12 -16.98 -14.83
CA VAL A 13 -18.57 -17.48 -13.53
C VAL A 13 -19.94 -18.11 -13.74
N ALA A 14 -20.07 -19.40 -13.42
CA ALA A 14 -21.30 -20.16 -13.51
C ALA A 14 -21.64 -20.78 -12.14
N ALA A 15 -22.94 -20.95 -11.88
CA ALA A 15 -23.45 -21.60 -10.67
C ALA A 15 -23.89 -23.05 -10.96
N ASP A 16 -23.07 -23.80 -11.70
CA ASP A 16 -23.38 -25.15 -12.19
C ASP A 16 -22.76 -26.28 -11.35
N GLY A 17 -22.01 -25.94 -10.30
CA GLY A 17 -21.36 -26.88 -9.40
C GLY A 17 -20.11 -27.56 -9.97
N LYS A 18 -19.68 -27.21 -11.19
CA LYS A 18 -18.48 -27.78 -11.83
C LYS A 18 -17.31 -26.79 -11.74
N GLY A 19 -16.09 -27.33 -11.58
CA GLY A 19 -14.89 -26.48 -11.51
C GLY A 19 -14.91 -25.50 -10.34
N LEU A 20 -15.44 -25.93 -9.17
CA LEU A 20 -15.50 -25.09 -7.98
C LEU A 20 -14.11 -24.69 -7.51
N ILE A 21 -13.94 -23.39 -7.23
CA ILE A 21 -12.69 -22.84 -6.73
C ILE A 21 -12.98 -22.12 -5.41
N GLY A 22 -12.44 -22.65 -4.32
CA GLY A 22 -12.49 -21.98 -3.02
C GLY A 22 -11.82 -20.60 -3.09
N HIS A 23 -12.30 -19.64 -2.28
CA HIS A 23 -11.79 -18.26 -2.23
C HIS A 23 -12.02 -17.43 -3.51
N VAL A 24 -13.20 -17.52 -4.13
CA VAL A 24 -13.57 -16.73 -5.33
C VAL A 24 -13.29 -15.22 -5.18
N GLY A 25 -13.37 -14.67 -3.96
CA GLY A 25 -13.02 -13.27 -3.66
C GLY A 25 -11.58 -12.87 -4.05
N ALA A 26 -10.65 -13.82 -4.18
CA ALA A 26 -9.29 -13.58 -4.66
C ALA A 26 -9.27 -12.92 -6.05
N VAL A 27 -10.25 -13.26 -6.91
CA VAL A 27 -10.42 -12.68 -8.25
C VAL A 27 -10.63 -11.17 -8.16
N LEU A 28 -11.40 -10.70 -7.18
CA LEU A 28 -11.67 -9.27 -6.98
C LEU A 28 -10.42 -8.52 -6.57
N LEU A 29 -9.63 -9.08 -5.66
CA LEU A 29 -8.36 -8.48 -5.22
C LEU A 29 -7.37 -8.35 -6.38
N ARG A 30 -7.22 -9.44 -7.16
CA ARG A 30 -6.33 -9.42 -8.33
C ARG A 30 -6.83 -8.48 -9.42
N LYS A 31 -8.12 -8.50 -9.74
CA LYS A 31 -8.72 -7.56 -10.71
C LYS A 31 -8.57 -6.12 -10.26
N LEU A 32 -8.74 -5.82 -8.98
CA LEU A 32 -8.56 -4.46 -8.46
C LEU A 32 -7.14 -3.97 -8.70
N ALA A 33 -6.12 -4.77 -8.36
CA ALA A 33 -4.72 -4.43 -8.60
C ALA A 33 -4.42 -4.22 -10.10
N ASP A 34 -4.96 -5.06 -10.97
CA ASP A 34 -4.74 -4.95 -12.42
C ASP A 34 -5.49 -3.76 -13.03
N ARG A 35 -6.75 -3.53 -12.64
CA ARG A 35 -7.60 -2.45 -13.18
C ARG A 35 -7.22 -1.07 -12.68
N THR A 36 -6.62 -0.98 -11.49
CA THR A 36 -6.08 0.28 -10.97
C THR A 36 -4.73 0.63 -11.56
N GLY A 37 -4.05 -0.29 -12.25
CA GLY A 37 -2.72 -0.08 -12.83
C GLY A 37 -1.55 -0.55 -11.95
N LEU A 38 -1.81 -0.95 -10.70
CA LEU A 38 -0.79 -1.34 -9.72
C LEU A 38 0.15 -2.43 -10.23
N THR A 39 -0.38 -3.50 -10.81
CA THR A 39 0.46 -4.62 -11.26
C THR A 39 1.43 -4.18 -12.36
N VAL A 40 0.96 -3.36 -13.31
CA VAL A 40 1.77 -2.84 -14.41
C VAL A 40 2.80 -1.84 -13.90
N ALA A 41 2.41 -0.96 -12.99
CA ALA A 41 3.31 0.02 -12.38
C ALA A 41 4.46 -0.65 -11.60
N LEU A 42 4.16 -1.73 -10.86
CA LEU A 42 5.17 -2.53 -10.16
C LEU A 42 6.07 -3.28 -11.14
N ALA A 43 5.50 -3.89 -12.19
CA ALA A 43 6.26 -4.58 -13.22
C ALA A 43 7.25 -3.64 -13.93
N GLY A 44 6.85 -2.39 -14.20
CA GLY A 44 7.69 -1.41 -14.89
C GLY A 44 8.90 -0.91 -14.09
N VAL A 45 8.91 -1.10 -12.77
CA VAL A 45 10.02 -0.66 -11.89
C VAL A 45 10.85 -1.81 -11.34
N LEU A 46 10.45 -3.05 -11.61
CA LEU A 46 11.16 -4.25 -11.20
C LEU A 46 11.93 -4.84 -12.39
N PRO A 47 12.99 -5.62 -12.12
CA PRO A 47 13.70 -6.32 -13.18
C PRO A 47 12.75 -7.11 -14.06
N SER A 48 13.00 -7.09 -15.36
CA SER A 48 12.32 -7.89 -16.36
C SER A 48 13.35 -8.73 -17.11
N ALA A 49 13.00 -9.97 -17.42
CA ALA A 49 13.83 -10.84 -18.25
C ALA A 49 12.96 -11.51 -19.32
N GLY A 50 13.59 -11.85 -20.44
CA GLY A 50 13.00 -12.71 -21.47
C GLY A 50 13.46 -14.16 -21.25
N GLY A 51 12.53 -15.11 -21.29
CA GLY A 51 12.87 -16.53 -21.16
C GLY A 51 11.69 -17.40 -20.74
N HIS A 52 11.77 -18.69 -21.07
CA HIS A 52 10.79 -19.66 -20.63
C HIS A 52 10.86 -19.79 -19.10
N GLY A 53 9.69 -19.73 -18.44
CA GLY A 53 9.61 -19.82 -16.97
C GLY A 53 9.85 -18.49 -16.23
N TRP A 54 10.18 -17.39 -16.92
CA TRP A 54 10.21 -16.08 -16.26
C TRP A 54 8.82 -15.66 -15.79
N ARG A 55 8.77 -15.10 -14.58
CA ARG A 55 7.56 -14.56 -13.96
C ARG A 55 7.74 -13.08 -13.71
N ASP A 56 6.78 -12.30 -14.21
CA ASP A 56 6.72 -10.87 -13.99
C ASP A 56 6.71 -10.55 -12.49
N ARG A 57 7.69 -9.77 -12.04
CA ARG A 57 7.91 -9.52 -10.61
C ARG A 57 6.80 -8.68 -9.99
N GLY A 58 6.14 -7.81 -10.77
CA GLY A 58 4.94 -7.10 -10.34
C GLY A 58 3.80 -8.08 -10.04
N ALA A 59 3.56 -9.03 -10.94
CA ALA A 59 2.57 -10.09 -10.72
C ALA A 59 2.91 -11.01 -9.54
N VAL A 60 4.20 -11.31 -9.30
CA VAL A 60 4.63 -12.09 -8.13
C VAL A 60 4.26 -11.36 -6.84
N LEU A 61 4.55 -10.06 -6.72
CA LEU A 61 4.20 -9.28 -5.52
C LEU A 61 2.68 -9.19 -5.31
N VAL A 62 1.92 -8.99 -6.38
CA VAL A 62 0.45 -8.93 -6.30
C VAL A 62 -0.13 -10.28 -5.89
N GLN A 63 0.35 -11.40 -6.45
CA GLN A 63 -0.11 -12.73 -6.02
C GLN A 63 0.29 -13.06 -4.60
N LEU A 64 1.48 -12.63 -4.16
CA LEU A 64 1.88 -12.79 -2.76
C LEU A 64 0.94 -12.01 -1.83
N ALA A 65 0.59 -10.78 -2.18
CA ALA A 65 -0.37 -9.98 -1.41
C ALA A 65 -1.76 -10.64 -1.35
N VAL A 66 -2.25 -11.16 -2.48
CA VAL A 66 -3.51 -11.93 -2.52
C VAL A 66 -3.40 -13.16 -1.61
N ALA A 67 -2.33 -13.95 -1.71
CA ALA A 67 -2.14 -15.12 -0.87
C ALA A 67 -2.10 -14.79 0.63
N ILE A 68 -1.48 -13.67 1.02
CA ILE A 68 -1.49 -13.18 2.41
C ILE A 68 -2.91 -12.89 2.89
N VAL A 69 -3.72 -12.20 2.07
CA VAL A 69 -5.14 -11.91 2.40
C VAL A 69 -5.94 -13.21 2.55
N LEU A 70 -5.60 -14.24 1.78
CA LEU A 70 -6.19 -15.57 1.87
C LEU A 70 -5.66 -16.42 3.05
N GLY A 71 -4.74 -15.88 3.85
CA GLY A 71 -4.23 -16.53 5.06
C GLY A 71 -2.87 -17.22 4.92
N ALA A 72 -2.11 -16.97 3.85
CA ALA A 72 -0.73 -17.45 3.75
C ALA A 72 0.12 -16.90 4.92
N ARG A 73 0.78 -17.79 5.66
CA ARG A 73 1.68 -17.43 6.77
C ARG A 73 3.17 -17.62 6.45
N ASN A 74 3.48 -18.24 5.31
CA ASN A 74 4.84 -18.47 4.81
C ASN A 74 4.82 -18.63 3.29
N MET A 75 5.99 -18.64 2.64
CA MET A 75 6.10 -18.68 1.17
C MET A 75 5.58 -20.00 0.58
N THR A 76 5.82 -21.14 1.22
CA THR A 76 5.30 -22.44 0.78
C THR A 76 3.77 -22.47 0.83
N GLY A 77 3.16 -21.89 1.87
CA GLY A 77 1.71 -21.74 1.97
C GLY A 77 1.14 -20.77 0.94
N ALA A 78 1.88 -19.72 0.59
CA ALA A 78 1.51 -18.82 -0.50
C ALA A 78 1.53 -19.54 -1.85
N GLU A 79 2.56 -20.36 -2.12
CA GLU A 79 2.64 -21.21 -3.31
C GLU A 79 1.48 -22.22 -3.37
N ALA A 80 1.18 -22.90 -2.26
CA ALA A 80 0.08 -23.85 -2.19
C ALA A 80 -1.28 -23.20 -2.49
N LEU A 81 -1.54 -22.00 -1.93
CA LEU A 81 -2.75 -21.23 -2.23
C LEU A 81 -2.83 -20.80 -3.70
N GLN A 82 -1.71 -20.38 -4.29
CA GLN A 82 -1.66 -20.04 -5.71
C GLN A 82 -1.86 -21.26 -6.60
N ALA A 83 -1.32 -22.42 -6.22
CA ALA A 83 -1.52 -23.69 -6.93
C ALA A 83 -2.99 -24.13 -6.90
N HIS A 84 -3.69 -23.92 -5.79
CA HIS A 84 -5.14 -24.11 -5.69
C HIS A 84 -5.91 -23.20 -6.67
N HIS A 85 -5.37 -22.02 -7.00
CA HIS A 85 -5.97 -21.06 -7.94
C HIS A 85 -5.39 -21.12 -9.35
N GLN A 86 -4.64 -22.17 -9.70
CA GLN A 86 -3.92 -22.22 -10.96
C GLN A 86 -4.82 -22.17 -12.20
N SER A 87 -6.05 -22.67 -12.08
CA SER A 87 -7.06 -22.60 -13.14
C SER A 87 -7.59 -21.18 -13.40
N LEU A 88 -7.41 -20.26 -12.44
CA LEU A 88 -7.76 -18.84 -12.58
C LEU A 88 -6.56 -17.99 -12.99
N PHE A 89 -5.46 -18.14 -12.28
CA PHE A 89 -4.32 -17.21 -12.37
C PHE A 89 -3.15 -17.76 -13.20
N GLY A 90 -3.26 -18.99 -13.70
CA GLY A 90 -2.16 -19.71 -14.31
C GLY A 90 -1.22 -20.34 -13.27
N PRO A 91 -0.05 -20.84 -13.68
CA PRO A 91 0.83 -21.58 -12.79
C PRO A 91 1.26 -20.77 -11.56
N ALA A 92 1.33 -21.45 -10.42
CA ALA A 92 1.75 -20.85 -9.16
C ALA A 92 3.17 -20.24 -9.24
N MET A 93 3.40 -19.19 -8.45
CA MET A 93 4.74 -18.67 -8.23
C MET A 93 5.42 -19.50 -7.15
N SER A 94 6.52 -20.15 -7.49
CA SER A 94 7.26 -20.96 -6.51
C SER A 94 7.76 -20.13 -5.33
N ASP A 95 7.96 -20.77 -4.19
CA ASP A 95 8.59 -20.19 -3.00
C ASP A 95 9.94 -19.52 -3.32
N SER A 96 10.76 -20.15 -4.15
CA SER A 96 12.07 -19.71 -4.62
C SER A 96 11.98 -18.51 -5.54
N THR A 97 10.93 -18.41 -6.37
CA THR A 97 10.65 -17.24 -7.20
C THR A 97 10.21 -16.07 -6.33
N THR A 98 9.34 -16.33 -5.36
CA THR A 98 8.89 -15.34 -4.37
C THR A 98 10.07 -14.81 -3.55
N ARG A 99 10.91 -15.71 -3.01
CA ARG A 99 12.10 -15.35 -2.22
C ARG A 99 13.08 -14.48 -3.00
N ARG A 100 13.40 -14.86 -4.24
CA ARG A 100 14.26 -14.05 -5.12
C ARG A 100 13.65 -12.68 -5.41
N THR A 101 12.34 -12.63 -5.69
CA THR A 101 11.64 -11.35 -5.90
C THR A 101 11.77 -10.43 -4.70
N LEU A 102 11.60 -10.98 -3.48
CA LEU A 102 11.72 -10.21 -2.24
C LEU A 102 13.15 -9.73 -1.99
N ALA A 103 14.16 -10.58 -2.22
CA ALA A 103 15.57 -10.20 -2.10
C ALA A 103 15.95 -9.09 -3.09
N ASP A 104 15.40 -9.12 -4.31
CA ASP A 104 15.66 -8.09 -5.33
C ASP A 104 15.02 -6.72 -5.01
N LEU A 105 14.16 -6.63 -3.98
CA LEU A 105 13.54 -5.38 -3.56
C LEU A 105 14.51 -4.47 -2.80
N ASP A 106 15.60 -5.03 -2.28
CA ASP A 106 16.62 -4.26 -1.58
C ASP A 106 17.18 -3.16 -2.51
N GLY A 107 17.24 -1.94 -2.00
CA GLY A 107 17.61 -0.75 -2.79
C GLY A 107 16.53 -0.22 -3.75
N ARG A 108 15.41 -0.93 -3.95
CA ARG A 108 14.32 -0.53 -4.87
C ARG A 108 13.08 0.03 -4.17
N LEU A 109 13.04 0.02 -2.84
CA LEU A 109 11.88 0.45 -2.05
C LEU A 109 11.40 1.87 -2.38
N SER A 110 12.32 2.80 -2.67
CA SER A 110 11.99 4.18 -3.04
C SER A 110 11.31 4.27 -4.42
N VAL A 111 11.75 3.46 -5.39
CA VAL A 111 11.14 3.39 -6.73
C VAL A 111 9.74 2.76 -6.63
N LEU A 112 9.61 1.69 -5.85
CA LEU A 112 8.32 1.05 -5.57
C LEU A 112 7.36 1.99 -4.85
N ALA A 113 7.86 2.78 -3.90
CA ALA A 113 7.07 3.79 -3.21
C ALA A 113 6.54 4.84 -4.18
N ARG A 114 7.36 5.33 -5.11
CA ARG A 114 6.93 6.26 -6.17
C ARG A 114 5.87 5.65 -7.10
N ALA A 115 6.08 4.40 -7.53
CA ALA A 115 5.10 3.68 -8.34
C ALA A 115 3.76 3.56 -7.59
N ARG A 116 3.76 3.11 -6.33
CA ARG A 116 2.53 3.06 -5.52
C ARG A 116 1.88 4.42 -5.33
N ALA A 117 2.66 5.47 -5.05
CA ALA A 117 2.11 6.82 -4.86
C ALA A 117 1.43 7.34 -6.13
N HIS A 118 1.97 7.02 -7.31
CA HIS A 118 1.34 7.31 -8.59
C HIS A 118 -0.03 6.62 -8.70
N GLU A 119 -0.09 5.31 -8.46
CA GLU A 119 -1.33 4.54 -8.55
C GLU A 119 -2.36 4.97 -7.50
N ARG A 120 -1.93 5.33 -6.29
CA ARG A 120 -2.82 5.89 -5.26
C ARG A 120 -3.52 7.17 -5.70
N ARG A 121 -2.88 8.02 -6.52
CA ARG A 121 -3.55 9.21 -7.09
C ARG A 121 -4.71 8.79 -8.00
N HIS A 122 -4.49 7.79 -8.84
CA HIS A 122 -5.55 7.24 -9.69
C HIS A 122 -6.69 6.65 -8.85
N VAL A 123 -6.36 5.81 -7.86
CA VAL A 123 -7.35 5.24 -6.93
C VAL A 123 -8.12 6.33 -6.18
N ARG A 124 -7.47 7.40 -5.74
CA ARG A 124 -8.12 8.54 -5.08
C ARG A 124 -9.14 9.21 -6.00
N THR A 125 -8.82 9.39 -7.27
CA THR A 125 -9.77 9.89 -8.27
C THR A 125 -10.97 8.97 -8.40
N LEU A 126 -10.74 7.65 -8.52
CA LEU A 126 -11.83 6.66 -8.59
C LEU A 126 -12.72 6.68 -7.34
N LEU A 127 -12.14 6.76 -6.14
CA LEU A 127 -12.88 6.87 -4.89
C LEU A 127 -13.72 8.14 -4.84
N THR A 128 -13.21 9.26 -5.36
CA THR A 128 -13.92 10.53 -5.39
C THR A 128 -15.12 10.50 -6.35
N LEU A 129 -14.98 9.78 -7.47
CA LEU A 129 -16.02 9.63 -8.49
C LEU A 129 -17.07 8.56 -8.14
N ARG A 130 -16.81 7.71 -7.14
CA ARG A 130 -17.74 6.67 -6.67
C ARG A 130 -19.04 7.31 -6.14
N PRO A 131 -20.21 6.66 -6.30
CA PRO A 131 -21.39 6.97 -5.49
C PRO A 131 -21.07 6.96 -3.98
N GLY A 132 -21.29 8.08 -3.30
CA GLY A 132 -20.90 8.30 -1.90
C GLY A 132 -19.53 8.98 -1.71
N GLY A 133 -18.80 9.22 -2.80
CA GLY A 133 -17.55 9.97 -2.83
C GLY A 133 -16.41 9.34 -2.04
N PHE A 134 -15.36 10.13 -1.83
CA PHE A 134 -14.22 9.72 -1.02
C PHE A 134 -14.66 9.44 0.44
N PRO A 135 -14.27 8.30 1.05
CA PRO A 135 -14.62 7.97 2.43
C PRO A 135 -14.23 9.08 3.42
N ARG A 136 -15.23 9.72 4.03
CA ARG A 136 -15.05 10.71 5.09
C ARG A 136 -15.31 10.06 6.45
N LEU A 137 -14.54 10.48 7.46
CA LEU A 137 -14.73 10.01 8.82
C LEU A 137 -15.88 10.76 9.49
N THR A 138 -16.67 10.04 10.29
CA THR A 138 -17.70 10.61 11.15
C THR A 138 -17.28 10.46 12.59
N ILE A 139 -17.17 11.58 13.31
CA ILE A 139 -16.82 11.61 14.73
C ILE A 139 -17.95 12.33 15.46
N ALA A 140 -18.52 11.67 16.48
CA ALA A 140 -19.65 12.21 17.26
C ALA A 140 -20.79 12.74 16.36
N GLY A 141 -21.16 11.97 15.33
CA GLY A 141 -22.22 12.34 14.37
C GLY A 141 -21.85 13.43 13.36
N LYS A 142 -20.63 13.98 13.39
CA LYS A 142 -20.16 15.01 12.45
C LYS A 142 -19.20 14.45 11.43
N VAL A 143 -19.47 14.72 10.15
CA VAL A 143 -18.59 14.35 9.04
C VAL A 143 -17.41 15.32 8.96
N LEU A 144 -16.19 14.79 9.01
CA LEU A 144 -14.96 15.55 8.83
C LEU A 144 -14.66 15.73 7.33
N HIS A 145 -15.30 16.73 6.72
CA HIS A 145 -15.02 17.11 5.34
C HIS A 145 -13.61 17.69 5.20
N ARG A 146 -12.94 17.33 4.11
CA ARG A 146 -11.59 17.79 3.76
C ARG A 146 -10.49 17.41 4.77
N TRP A 147 -10.73 16.38 5.59
CA TRP A 147 -9.71 15.83 6.49
C TRP A 147 -9.20 14.48 6.00
N ILE A 148 -7.89 14.31 6.09
CA ILE A 148 -7.19 13.03 6.04
C ILE A 148 -6.57 12.78 7.40
N VAL A 149 -6.96 11.66 8.00
CA VAL A 149 -6.45 11.25 9.31
C VAL A 149 -5.41 10.16 9.09
N ILE A 150 -4.20 10.39 9.59
CA ILE A 150 -3.08 9.44 9.55
C ILE A 150 -2.84 8.94 10.97
N ASP A 151 -3.03 7.65 11.17
CA ASP A 151 -2.73 6.97 12.42
C ASP A 151 -1.34 6.39 12.35
N MET A 152 -0.49 6.70 13.32
CA MET A 152 0.83 6.08 13.43
C MET A 152 0.92 5.28 14.71
N ASP A 153 1.42 4.06 14.58
CA ASP A 153 1.59 3.16 15.71
C ASP A 153 2.72 2.16 15.46
N ALA A 154 3.39 1.76 16.54
CA ALA A 154 4.39 0.72 16.54
C ALA A 154 3.79 -0.58 17.09
N THR A 155 4.03 -1.69 16.40
CA THR A 155 3.48 -2.99 16.79
C THR A 155 4.56 -4.05 16.83
N ILE A 156 4.41 -5.06 17.69
CA ILE A 156 5.35 -6.17 17.77
C ILE A 156 4.93 -7.25 16.77
N ILE A 157 5.82 -7.57 15.82
CA ILE A 157 5.70 -8.75 14.98
C ILE A 157 6.56 -9.86 15.58
N THR A 158 5.91 -10.89 16.11
CA THR A 158 6.59 -12.02 16.75
C THR A 158 7.40 -12.84 15.75
N ALA A 159 8.60 -13.24 16.14
CA ALA A 159 9.46 -14.18 15.45
C ALA A 159 9.59 -15.47 16.27
N ALA A 160 9.58 -16.62 15.59
CA ALA A 160 9.72 -17.92 16.26
C ALA A 160 11.11 -18.15 16.89
N SER A 161 12.12 -17.35 16.51
CA SER A 161 13.50 -17.47 16.99
C SER A 161 14.23 -16.13 16.93
N LYS A 162 15.46 -16.09 17.44
CA LYS A 162 16.38 -14.95 17.35
C LYS A 162 16.89 -14.76 15.92
N LYS A 163 15.99 -14.35 15.03
CA LYS A 163 16.35 -13.91 13.68
C LYS A 163 17.15 -12.61 13.75
N ASP A 164 17.92 -12.34 12.71
CA ASP A 164 18.61 -11.06 12.60
C ASP A 164 17.62 -9.89 12.71
N GLY A 165 18.00 -8.87 13.50
CA GLY A 165 17.15 -7.73 13.86
C GLY A 165 16.02 -8.01 14.88
N ALA A 166 15.70 -9.26 15.22
CA ALA A 166 14.72 -9.57 16.26
C ALA A 166 15.34 -9.42 17.66
N SER A 167 14.55 -9.00 18.64
CA SER A 167 14.98 -8.91 20.04
C SER A 167 14.04 -9.67 20.95
N ALA A 168 14.53 -10.05 22.13
CA ALA A 168 13.71 -10.75 23.12
C ALA A 168 12.54 -9.86 23.57
N THR A 169 11.39 -10.49 23.70
CA THR A 169 10.14 -9.95 24.26
C THR A 169 9.79 -10.79 25.50
N TRP A 170 8.72 -10.45 26.21
CA TRP A 170 8.31 -11.17 27.43
C TRP A 170 8.21 -12.70 27.29
N LYS A 171 7.87 -13.23 26.09
CA LYS A 171 7.69 -14.68 25.86
C LYS A 171 8.25 -15.20 24.53
N SER A 172 8.90 -14.36 23.74
CA SER A 172 9.32 -14.71 22.37
C SER A 172 10.42 -13.78 21.87
N TYR A 173 10.72 -13.82 20.58
CA TYR A 173 11.46 -12.77 19.89
C TYR A 173 10.51 -11.96 19.02
N GLY A 174 10.87 -10.73 18.68
CA GLY A 174 10.05 -9.92 17.80
C GLY A 174 10.78 -8.77 17.13
N PHE A 175 10.15 -8.24 16.09
CA PHE A 175 10.47 -6.97 15.46
C PHE A 175 9.49 -5.91 15.94
N HIS A 176 9.87 -4.64 15.81
CA HIS A 176 9.04 -3.54 16.28
C HIS A 176 8.78 -2.51 15.17
N PRO A 177 8.16 -2.89 14.03
CA PRO A 177 7.88 -1.95 12.95
C PRO A 177 7.03 -0.76 13.43
N LEU A 178 7.27 0.40 12.81
CA LEU A 178 6.44 1.60 12.94
C LEU A 178 5.73 1.81 11.60
N ALA A 179 4.42 2.03 11.62
CA ALA A 179 3.62 2.21 10.42
C ALA A 179 2.63 3.36 10.55
N ALA A 180 2.16 3.81 9.39
CA ALA A 180 1.20 4.88 9.22
C ALA A 180 0.03 4.40 8.35
N TRP A 181 -1.20 4.59 8.82
CA TRP A 181 -2.43 4.19 8.14
C TRP A 181 -3.33 5.39 7.88
N CYS A 182 -3.97 5.43 6.72
CA CYS A 182 -5.01 6.40 6.43
C CYS A 182 -6.32 5.92 7.05
N ALA A 183 -6.80 6.54 8.12
CA ALA A 183 -8.02 6.10 8.80
C ALA A 183 -9.27 6.23 7.91
N ASN A 184 -9.25 7.15 6.93
CA ASN A 184 -10.34 7.30 5.96
C ASN A 184 -10.56 6.05 5.11
N THR A 185 -9.48 5.41 4.66
CA THR A 185 -9.52 4.29 3.69
C THR A 185 -9.07 2.95 4.29
N GLY A 186 -8.49 2.97 5.49
CA GLY A 186 -7.87 1.82 6.14
C GLY A 186 -6.52 1.41 5.52
N GLU A 187 -6.02 2.12 4.51
CA GLU A 187 -4.82 1.71 3.79
C GLU A 187 -3.54 2.01 4.58
N CYS A 188 -2.60 1.06 4.62
CA CYS A 188 -1.25 1.31 5.11
C CYS A 188 -0.53 2.21 4.10
N LEU A 189 -0.14 3.41 4.52
CA LEU A 189 0.55 4.41 3.70
C LEU A 189 2.05 4.13 3.69
N ALA A 190 2.65 3.97 4.86
CA ALA A 190 4.06 3.68 5.04
C ALA A 190 4.27 2.71 6.20
N MET A 191 5.30 1.88 6.10
CA MET A 191 5.72 0.98 7.16
C MET A 191 7.22 0.83 7.11
N ARG A 192 7.85 1.03 8.27
CA ARG A 192 9.28 0.87 8.44
C ARG A 192 9.55 -0.30 9.36
N LEU A 193 10.23 -1.32 8.82
CA LEU A 193 10.76 -2.41 9.62
C LEU A 193 11.88 -1.87 10.53
N ARG A 194 11.80 -2.21 11.81
CA ARG A 194 12.79 -1.82 12.83
C ARG A 194 13.15 -3.03 13.68
N THR A 195 14.32 -2.95 14.32
CA THR A 195 14.76 -3.99 15.23
C THR A 195 13.79 -4.14 16.41
N GLY A 196 13.77 -5.32 17.04
CA GLY A 196 12.93 -5.56 18.21
C GLY A 196 13.25 -4.65 19.40
N SER A 197 14.50 -4.19 19.50
CA SER A 197 14.98 -3.26 20.53
C SER A 197 14.67 -1.80 20.24
N ALA A 198 14.04 -1.47 19.10
CA ALA A 198 13.76 -0.10 18.73
C ALA A 198 12.73 0.54 19.68
N SER A 199 13.06 1.72 20.23
CA SER A 199 12.15 2.46 21.10
C SER A 199 10.86 2.83 20.36
N SER A 200 9.72 2.74 21.05
CA SER A 200 8.43 3.25 20.55
C SER A 200 8.45 4.75 20.28
N ASN A 201 9.40 5.50 20.84
CA ASN A 201 9.35 6.98 20.88
C ASN A 201 10.47 7.62 20.04
N ALA A 202 11.11 6.85 19.17
CA ALA A 202 12.18 7.36 18.31
C ALA A 202 11.63 8.41 17.34
N VAL A 203 11.80 9.69 17.68
CA VAL A 203 11.27 10.84 16.92
C VAL A 203 11.74 10.81 15.46
N ALA A 204 13.01 10.47 15.21
CA ALA A 204 13.55 10.37 13.84
C ALA A 204 12.81 9.31 13.00
N ASP A 205 12.42 8.18 13.60
CA ASP A 205 11.63 7.16 12.90
C ASP A 205 10.21 7.63 12.63
N HIS A 206 9.60 8.36 13.58
CA HIS A 206 8.27 8.94 13.41
C HIS A 206 8.26 9.97 12.28
N LEU A 207 9.19 10.91 12.28
CA LEU A 207 9.31 11.92 11.22
C LEU A 207 9.53 11.27 9.85
N LYS A 208 10.36 10.22 9.79
CA LYS A 208 10.59 9.50 8.53
C LYS A 208 9.34 8.76 8.04
N VAL A 209 8.68 7.99 8.91
CA VAL A 209 7.43 7.29 8.54
C VAL A 209 6.33 8.28 8.16
N LEU A 210 6.21 9.40 8.87
CA LEU A 210 5.25 10.46 8.54
C LEU A 210 5.56 11.07 7.17
N SER A 211 6.82 11.43 6.90
CA SER A 211 7.23 11.95 5.58
C SER A 211 6.92 10.97 4.45
N GLU A 212 7.19 9.68 4.67
CA GLU A 212 6.88 8.63 3.69
C GLU A 212 5.36 8.47 3.50
N ALA A 213 4.57 8.56 4.57
CA ALA A 213 3.11 8.48 4.52
C ALA A 213 2.47 9.68 3.79
N LEU A 214 2.98 10.89 4.04
CA LEU A 214 2.55 12.11 3.34
C LEU A 214 2.83 12.00 1.83
N ALA A 215 3.98 11.47 1.44
CA ALA A 215 4.32 11.23 0.04
C ALA A 215 3.38 10.20 -0.64
N GLN A 216 2.72 9.35 0.15
CA GLN A 216 1.74 8.36 -0.31
C GLN A 216 0.31 8.90 -0.29
N THR A 217 0.06 10.10 0.23
CA THR A 217 -1.27 10.69 0.38
C THR A 217 -1.57 11.67 -0.75
N PRO A 218 -2.39 11.32 -1.75
CA PRO A 218 -2.72 12.21 -2.86
C PRO A 218 -3.45 13.47 -2.36
N GLY A 219 -3.05 14.64 -2.85
CA GLY A 219 -3.72 15.89 -2.50
C GLY A 219 -3.49 16.37 -1.06
N ALA A 220 -2.43 15.89 -0.40
CA ALA A 220 -2.01 16.34 0.94
C ALA A 220 -1.92 17.88 1.09
N SER A 221 -1.64 18.60 0.00
CA SER A 221 -1.61 20.07 -0.02
C SER A 221 -2.99 20.75 -0.03
N THR A 222 -4.06 20.01 -0.29
CA THR A 222 -5.43 20.54 -0.47
C THR A 222 -6.41 20.10 0.62
N GLU A 223 -6.00 19.15 1.44
CA GLU A 223 -6.76 18.55 2.53
C GLU A 223 -6.09 18.92 3.87
N LYS A 224 -6.87 19.04 4.94
CA LYS A 224 -6.34 19.17 6.29
C LYS A 224 -5.84 17.80 6.75
N ILE A 225 -4.64 17.73 7.31
CA ILE A 225 -4.06 16.49 7.80
C ILE A 225 -4.09 16.48 9.31
N LEU A 226 -4.70 15.44 9.88
CA LEU A 226 -4.64 15.16 11.31
C LEU A 226 -3.79 13.92 11.50
N VAL A 227 -2.69 14.06 12.25
CA VAL A 227 -1.84 12.93 12.64
C VAL A 227 -2.25 12.52 14.05
N ARG A 228 -2.55 11.23 14.25
CA ARG A 228 -2.80 10.63 15.56
C ARG A 228 -1.67 9.67 15.89
N VAL A 229 -1.10 9.84 17.07
CA VAL A 229 -0.09 8.95 17.66
C VAL A 229 -0.61 8.50 19.02
N ASP A 230 -0.25 7.30 19.45
CA ASP A 230 -0.56 6.86 20.80
C ASP A 230 0.26 7.63 21.84
N GLY A 231 -0.12 7.51 23.12
CA GLY A 231 0.53 8.26 24.21
C GLY A 231 2.02 7.93 24.36
N ALA A 232 2.46 6.73 23.96
CA ALA A 232 3.88 6.40 23.88
C ALA A 232 4.56 7.18 22.74
N GLY A 233 3.99 7.16 21.53
CA GLY A 233 4.50 7.88 20.35
C GLY A 233 4.46 9.41 20.43
N ALA A 234 3.76 9.99 21.41
CA ALA A 234 3.71 11.43 21.69
C ALA A 234 4.99 11.98 22.34
N ALA A 235 6.16 11.67 21.77
CA ALA A 235 7.41 12.29 22.18
C ALA A 235 7.38 13.80 21.84
N HIS A 236 7.79 14.65 22.79
CA HIS A 236 7.76 16.13 22.67
C HIS A 236 8.31 16.65 21.32
N GLY A 237 9.37 16.02 20.81
CA GLY A 237 10.00 16.39 19.54
C GLY A 237 9.14 16.19 18.28
N LEU A 238 8.09 15.34 18.28
CA LEU A 238 7.24 15.16 17.10
C LEU A 238 6.37 16.40 16.83
N HIS A 239 5.81 16.99 17.88
CA HIS A 239 5.02 18.22 17.78
C HIS A 239 5.89 19.41 17.35
N GLU A 240 7.10 19.52 17.90
CA GLU A 240 8.04 20.60 17.58
C GLU A 240 8.52 20.60 16.12
N ASN A 241 8.59 19.42 15.50
CA ASN A 241 9.08 19.23 14.13
C ASN A 241 7.97 19.00 13.10
N LEU A 242 6.69 19.11 13.50
CA LEU A 242 5.59 19.07 12.55
C LEU A 242 5.68 20.35 11.68
N PRO A 243 5.68 20.26 10.34
CA PRO A 243 5.68 21.44 9.51
C PRO A 243 4.42 22.25 9.84
N ARG A 244 4.59 23.47 10.37
CA ARG A 244 3.49 24.42 10.50
C ARG A 244 2.92 24.65 9.10
N SER A 245 1.60 24.68 9.00
CA SER A 245 0.83 24.83 7.76
C SER A 245 1.12 26.11 6.96
N GLU A 246 2.06 26.95 7.39
CA GLU A 246 2.45 28.21 6.76
C GLU A 246 3.51 28.05 5.64
N HIS A 247 4.10 26.85 5.46
CA HIS A 247 5.21 26.65 4.51
C HIS A 247 4.92 25.74 3.30
N LEU A 248 3.65 25.44 2.99
CA LEU A 248 3.30 25.02 1.63
C LEU A 248 3.09 26.28 0.78
N ALA A 249 3.95 26.44 -0.24
CA ALA A 249 4.04 27.63 -1.10
C ALA A 249 2.68 28.22 -1.50
N PRO A 250 2.52 29.56 -1.48
CA PRO A 250 1.27 30.22 -1.80
C PRO A 250 0.87 29.96 -3.25
N HIS A 251 -0.42 29.66 -3.42
CA HIS A 251 -1.11 29.56 -4.69
C HIS A 251 -0.78 30.75 -5.61
N ARG A 252 -0.30 30.46 -6.83
CA ARG A 252 -0.28 31.47 -7.90
C ARG A 252 -1.71 31.62 -8.42
N PRO A 253 -2.36 32.80 -8.32
CA PRO A 253 -3.69 32.99 -8.88
C PRO A 253 -3.60 32.91 -10.40
N LEU A 254 -4.35 31.98 -11.00
CA LEU A 254 -4.69 32.04 -12.42
C LEU A 254 -5.66 33.21 -12.59
N HIS A 255 -5.15 34.37 -12.98
CA HIS A 255 -6.00 35.42 -13.54
C HIS A 255 -6.55 34.93 -14.88
N GLN A 256 -7.82 34.59 -14.85
CA GLN A 256 -8.68 34.40 -16.00
C GLN A 256 -8.75 35.75 -16.74
N ARG A 257 -8.12 35.86 -17.92
CA ARG A 257 -8.45 36.92 -18.89
C ARG A 257 -9.72 36.47 -19.60
N LEU A 258 -10.84 37.07 -19.20
CA LEU A 258 -12.05 37.12 -20.01
C LEU A 258 -11.99 38.41 -20.84
N ASP A 259 -11.92 38.22 -22.15
CA ASP A 259 -12.57 38.98 -23.22
C ASP A 259 -12.90 40.45 -22.97
N ASP A 260 -12.16 41.33 -23.66
CA ASP A 260 -12.63 42.67 -24.01
C ASP A 260 -13.06 42.66 -25.49
N HIS A 261 -14.38 42.52 -25.69
CA HIS A 261 -15.03 42.89 -26.94
C HIS A 261 -15.60 44.32 -26.80
N GLY A 262 -15.00 45.25 -27.55
CA GLY A 262 -15.71 46.38 -28.16
C GLY A 262 -15.62 47.73 -27.45
N ARG A 263 -14.85 48.66 -28.05
CA ARG A 263 -15.29 49.96 -28.58
C ARG A 263 -14.06 50.79 -28.99
N GLY A 264 -14.03 51.26 -30.24
CA GLY A 264 -13.00 52.15 -30.80
C GLY A 264 -12.55 51.67 -32.16
#